data_AF-A0A949H2W4-F1
#
_entry.id   AF-A0A949H2W4-F1
#
_cell.length_a   1.000
_cell.length_b   1.000
_cell.length_c   1.000
_cell.angle_alpha   90.00
_cell.angle_beta   90.00
_cell.angle_gamma   90.00
#
_symmetry.space_group_name_H-M   'P 1'
#
loop_
_entity.id
_entity.type
_entity.pdbx_description
1 polymer ?
#
loop_
_entity_poly.entity_id
_entity_poly.type
_entity_poly.pdbx_seq_one_letter_code
_entity_poly.pdbx_strand_id
1 'polypeptide(L)' 'MAKQTTVRLPDELADEVDAVARAKGTSVNQLIIDSLTAEIERVRDDKDFLATLKRLVDRDQEILDRLAQ' A
#
# COMPACT_ATOMS: atom_id res chain seq x y z
N MET A 1 -7.12 -5.11 -15.28
CA MET A 1 -8.28 -5.65 -14.56
C MET A 1 -8.20 -5.17 -13.11
N ALA A 2 -9.31 -4.76 -12.49
CA ALA A 2 -9.32 -4.35 -11.09
C ALA A 2 -9.41 -5.59 -10.19
N LYS A 3 -8.54 -5.69 -9.16
CA LYS A 3 -8.64 -6.72 -8.12
C LYS A 3 -9.52 -6.18 -7.00
N GLN A 4 -10.61 -6.88 -6.68
CA GLN A 4 -11.47 -6.50 -5.57
C GLN A 4 -10.78 -6.80 -4.23
N THR A 5 -10.84 -5.87 -3.29
CA THR A 5 -10.31 -6.02 -1.93
C THR A 5 -11.29 -5.37 -0.96
N THR A 6 -11.64 -6.08 0.11
CA THR A 6 -12.53 -5.55 1.16
C THR A 6 -11.67 -5.10 2.34
N VAL A 7 -11.85 -3.85 2.78
CA VAL A 7 -11.15 -3.27 3.93
C VAL A 7 -12.17 -3.05 5.05
N ARG A 8 -11.84 -3.52 6.26
CA ARG A 8 -12.65 -3.25 7.46
C ARG A 8 -12.03 -2.07 8.20
N LEU A 9 -12.65 -0.91 8.08
CA LEU A 9 -12.24 0.29 8.80
C LEU A 9 -12.85 0.27 10.21
N PRO A 10 -12.12 0.69 11.24
CA PRO A 10 -12.71 1.05 12.53
C PRO A 10 -13.77 2.15 12.34
N ASP A 11 -14.82 2.12 13.16
CA ASP A 11 -15.99 2.99 12.98
C ASP A 11 -15.61 4.48 12.94
N GLU A 12 -14.78 4.94 13.87
CA GLU A 12 -14.31 6.34 13.93
C GLU A 12 -13.57 6.75 12.64
N LEU A 13 -12.69 5.87 12.13
CA LEU A 13 -11.96 6.14 10.88
C LEU A 13 -12.89 6.14 9.67
N ALA A 14 -13.92 5.30 9.66
CA ALA A 14 -14.88 5.26 8.57
C ALA A 14 -15.65 6.59 8.45
N ASP A 15 -16.08 7.16 9.58
CA ASP A 15 -16.77 8.46 9.63
C ASP A 15 -15.87 9.61 9.16
N GLU A 16 -14.62 9.63 9.61
CA GLU A 16 -13.63 10.64 9.18
C GLU A 16 -13.35 10.55 7.68
N VAL A 17 -13.14 9.34 7.16
CA VAL A 17 -12.86 9.12 5.73
C VAL A 17 -14.07 9.50 4.87
N ASP A 18 -15.28 9.19 5.30
CA ASP A 18 -16.51 9.58 4.59
C ASP A 18 -16.68 11.11 4.57
N ALA A 19 -16.46 11.79 5.70
CA ALA A 19 -16.52 13.25 5.77
C ALA A 19 -15.50 13.91 4.83
N VAL A 20 -14.26 13.42 4.80
CA VAL A 20 -13.21 13.93 3.91
C VAL A 20 -13.55 13.65 2.44
N ALA A 21 -14.03 12.45 2.11
CA ALA A 21 -14.40 12.09 0.75
C ALA A 21 -15.53 12.99 0.23
N ARG A 22 -16.58 13.20 1.04
CA ARG A 22 -17.69 14.09 0.70
C ARG A 22 -17.24 15.54 0.54
N ALA A 23 -16.41 16.05 1.44
CA ALA A 23 -15.87 17.41 1.34
C ALA A 23 -15.04 17.62 0.05
N LYS A 24 -14.37 16.58 -0.43
CA LYS A 24 -13.63 16.58 -1.70
C LYS A 24 -14.51 16.30 -2.93
N GLY A 25 -15.80 16.03 -2.76
CA GLY A 25 -16.70 15.66 -3.85
C GLY A 25 -16.36 14.31 -4.50
N THR A 26 -15.72 13.41 -3.75
CA THR A 26 -15.28 12.10 -4.24
C THR A 26 -15.87 10.96 -3.41
N SER A 27 -15.61 9.72 -3.82
CA SER A 27 -16.02 8.53 -3.05
C SER A 27 -14.93 8.09 -2.07
N VAL A 28 -15.32 7.42 -0.99
CA VAL A 28 -14.38 6.76 -0.06
C VAL A 28 -13.42 5.84 -0.82
N ASN A 29 -13.92 5.10 -1.81
CA ASN A 29 -13.08 4.24 -2.65
C ASN A 29 -11.99 5.02 -3.38
N GLN A 30 -12.34 6.13 -4.03
CA GLN A 30 -11.36 6.94 -4.73
C GLN A 30 -10.35 7.59 -3.76
N LEU A 31 -10.82 8.06 -2.60
CA LEU A 31 -9.94 8.59 -1.56
C LEU A 31 -8.93 7.55 -1.07
N ILE A 32 -9.35 6.29 -0.90
CA ILE A 32 -8.46 5.17 -0.54
C ILE A 32 -7.46 4.93 -1.66
N ILE A 33 -7.88 4.88 -2.92
CA ILE A 33 -6.99 4.70 -4.07
C ILE A 33 -5.93 5.81 -4.10
N ASP A 34 -6.34 7.08 -4.04
CA ASP A 34 -5.44 8.22 -4.09
C ASP A 34 -4.43 8.19 -2.93
N SER A 35 -4.89 7.84 -1.73
CA SER A 35 -4.04 7.75 -0.54
C SER A 35 -3.00 6.63 -0.66
N LEU A 36 -3.41 5.47 -1.18
CA LEU A 36 -2.51 4.34 -1.43
C LEU A 36 -1.50 4.66 -2.53
N THR A 37 -1.93 5.32 -3.61
CA THR A 37 -1.04 5.75 -4.68
C THR A 37 0.01 6.73 -4.16
N ALA A 38 -0.40 7.74 -3.39
CA ALA A 38 0.51 8.71 -2.80
C ALA A 38 1.50 8.05 -1.83
N GLU A 39 1.08 7.05 -1.05
CA GLU A 39 2.00 6.29 -0.19
C GLU A 39 3.01 5.47 -0.99
N ILE A 40 2.58 4.80 -2.07
CA ILE A 40 3.51 4.06 -2.94
C ILE A 40 4.52 5.01 -3.59
N GLU A 41 4.10 6.19 -4.01
CA GLU A 41 5.00 7.20 -4.59
C GLU A 41 6.02 7.69 -3.55
N ARG A 42 5.58 8.01 -2.32
CA ARG A 42 6.50 8.36 -1.22
C ARG A 42 7.54 7.26 -0.98
N VAL A 43 7.10 6.01 -0.93
CA VAL A 43 7.97 4.85 -0.70
C VAL A 43 8.94 4.63 -1.86
N ARG A 44 8.56 4.93 -3.10
CA ARG A 44 9.44 4.82 -4.27
C ARG A 44 10.58 5.84 -4.25
N ASP A 45 10.33 7.02 -3.67
CA ASP A 45 11.35 8.06 -3.54
C ASP A 45 12.28 7.82 -2.32
N ASP A 46 11.90 6.91 -1.41
CA ASP A 46 12.72 6.47 -0.28
C ASP A 46 13.77 5.43 -0.72
N LYS A 47 14.98 5.94 -1.00
CA LYS A 47 16.12 5.12 -1.43
C LYS A 47 16.57 4.11 -0.37
N ASP A 48 16.45 4.45 0.92
CA ASP A 48 16.88 3.58 2.01
C ASP A 48 15.91 2.43 2.20
N PHE A 49 14.61 2.72 2.05
CA PHE A 49 13.57 1.70 2.03
C PHE A 49 13.75 0.75 0.85
N LEU A 50 13.98 1.27 -0.36
CA LEU A 50 14.24 0.44 -1.55
C LEU A 50 15.50 -0.42 -1.40
N ALA A 51 16.58 0.12 -0.83
CA ALA A 51 17.79 -0.65 -0.56
C ALA A 51 17.55 -1.78 0.45
N THR A 52 16.68 -1.55 1.43
CA THR A 52 16.28 -2.56 2.41
C THR A 52 15.42 -3.65 1.78
N LEU A 53 14.43 -3.28 0.95
CA LEU A 53 13.65 -4.25 0.19
C LEU A 53 14.52 -5.10 -0.75
N LYS A 54 15.47 -4.48 -1.45
CA LYS A 54 16.38 -5.21 -2.33
C LYS A 54 17.18 -6.27 -1.57
N ARG A 55 17.78 -5.89 -0.44
CA ARG A 55 18.52 -6.84 0.42
C ARG A 55 17.66 -7.99 0.92
N LEU A 56 16.39 -7.72 1.22
CA LEU A 56 15.45 -8.75 1.65
C LEU A 56 15.20 -9.76 0.52
N VAL A 57 14.89 -9.27 -0.68
CA VAL A 57 14.64 -10.10 -1.86
C VAL A 57 15.88 -10.92 -2.24
N ASP A 58 17.06 -10.30 -2.24
CA ASP A 58 18.32 -11.00 -2.56
C ASP A 58 18.56 -12.16 -1.58
N ARG A 59 18.35 -11.92 -0.28
CA ARG A 59 18.49 -12.96 0.75
C ARG A 59 17.44 -14.06 0.60
N ASP A 60 16.20 -13.69 0.31
CA ASP A 60 15.13 -14.67 0.15
C ASP A 60 15.37 -15.55 -1.10
N GLN A 61 15.91 -14.98 -2.18
CA GLN A 61 16.35 -15.74 -3.36
C GLN A 61 17.50 -16.70 -3.03
N GLU A 62 18.52 -16.25 -2.29
CA GLU A 62 19.62 -17.13 -1.84
C GLU A 62 19.10 -18.32 -1.01
N ILE A 63 18.10 -18.11 -0.17
CA ILE A 63 17.48 -19.19 0.62
C ILE A 63 16.74 -20.17 -0.30
N LEU A 64 15.96 -19.66 -1.26
CA LEU A 64 15.24 -20.50 -2.22
C LEU A 64 16.20 -21.33 -3.08
N ASP A 65 17.30 -20.75 -3.54
CA ASP A 65 18.32 -21.44 -4.35
C ASP A 65 18.97 -22.60 -3.58
N ARG A 66 19.20 -22.42 -2.27
CA ARG A 66 19.73 -23.49 -1.40
C ARG A 66 18.71 -24.61 -1.15
N LEU A 67 17.43 -24.27 -1.05
CA LEU A 67 16.36 -25.25 -0.82
C LEU A 67 15.98 -26.05 -2.07
N ALA A 68 16.28 -25.52 -3.26
CA ALA A 68 16.02 -26.18 -4.54
C ALA A 68 17.09 -27.22 -4.93
N GLN A 69 18.17 -27.35 -4.15
CA GLN A 69 19.21 -28.39 -4.28
C GLN A 69 18.87 -29.62 -3.45
#